data_AF-A0A286RFT3-F1
#
_entry.id   AF-A0A286RFT3-F1
#
_cell.length_a   1.000
_cell.length_b   1.000
_cell.length_c   1.000
_cell.angle_alpha   90.00
_cell.angle_beta   90.00
_cell.angle_gamma   90.00
#
_symmetry.space_group_name_H-M   'P 1'
#
loop_
_entity.id
_entity.type
_entity.pdbx_description
1 polymer ?
#
loop_
_entity_poly.entity_id
_entity_poly.type
_entity_poly.pdbx_seq_one_letter_code
_entity_poly.pdbx_strand_id
1 'polypeptide(L)' 'MGNIYDKYFQAWEEIGGGLCCHFSSVGRWSQWGSWGLLEYADESPTQSPKFQAFQRWLKKWNSPVP' A
#
# COMPACT_ATOMS: atom_id res chain seq x y z
N MET A 1 8.91 -4.33 -6.07
CA MET A 1 7.52 -4.25 -5.59
C MET A 1 7.10 -2.84 -5.15
N GLY A 2 7.85 -2.14 -4.27
CA GLY A 2 7.46 -0.80 -3.78
C GLY A 2 7.17 0.22 -4.89
N ASN A 3 8.06 0.32 -5.90
CA ASN A 3 7.89 1.25 -7.03
C ASN A 3 6.60 1.00 -7.85
N ILE A 4 6.07 -0.23 -7.87
CA ILE A 4 4.81 -0.53 -8.56
C ILE A 4 3.64 0.04 -7.75
N TYR A 5 3.67 -0.09 -6.43
CA TYR A 5 2.68 0.51 -5.54
C TYR A 5 2.74 2.05 -5.58
N ASP A 6 3.94 2.64 -5.64
CA ASP A 6 4.08 4.10 -5.80
C ASP A 6 3.39 4.57 -7.10
N LYS A 7 3.63 3.89 -8.23
CA LYS A 7 2.95 4.19 -9.51
C LYS A 7 1.44 3.95 -9.45
N TYR A 8 1.01 2.88 -8.79
CA TYR A 8 -0.41 2.56 -8.63
C TYR A 8 -1.16 3.65 -7.87
N PHE A 9 -0.61 4.10 -6.74
CA PHE A 9 -1.23 5.18 -5.96
C PHE A 9 -1.18 6.51 -6.70
N GLN A 10 -0.08 6.83 -7.38
CA GLN A 10 0.00 8.03 -8.22
C GLN A 10 -1.06 8.04 -9.32
N ALA A 11 -1.21 6.93 -10.05
CA ALA A 11 -2.23 6.83 -11.10
C ALA A 11 -3.65 6.97 -10.54
N TRP A 12 -3.91 6.41 -9.36
CA TRP A 12 -5.20 6.56 -8.67
C TRP A 12 -5.47 8.01 -8.23
N GLU A 13 -4.45 8.75 -7.81
CA GLU A 13 -4.57 10.18 -7.50
C GLU A 13 -4.90 11.00 -8.76
N GLU A 14 -4.19 10.74 -9.85
CA GLU A 14 -4.30 11.46 -11.12
C GLU A 14 -5.70 11.37 -11.76
N ILE A 15 -6.43 10.28 -11.52
CA ILE A 15 -7.80 10.10 -12.02
C ILE A 15 -8.88 10.74 -11.12
N GLY A 16 -8.49 11.57 -10.16
CA GLY A 16 -9.41 12.29 -9.27
C GLY A 16 -9.67 11.58 -7.93
N GLY A 17 -8.61 11.05 -7.30
CA GLY A 17 -8.66 10.28 -6.06
C GLY A 17 -9.48 10.92 -4.90
N GLY A 18 -9.73 10.14 -3.85
CA GLY A 18 -10.57 10.54 -2.71
C GLY A 18 -10.47 9.61 -1.51
N LEU A 19 -11.58 9.00 -1.06
CA LEU A 19 -11.51 7.94 -0.06
C LEU A 19 -10.95 6.66 -0.68
N CYS A 20 -9.83 6.15 -0.16
CA CYS A 20 -9.24 4.88 -0.58
C CYS A 20 -9.35 3.84 0.53
N CYS A 21 -10.12 2.77 0.30
CA CYS A 21 -10.21 1.63 1.21
C CYS A 21 -9.25 0.52 0.75
N HIS A 22 -7.98 0.64 1.11
CA HIS A 22 -6.96 -0.34 0.73
C HIS A 22 -7.08 -1.64 1.54
N PHE A 23 -6.93 -2.78 0.86
CA PHE A 23 -6.98 -4.09 1.49
C PHE A 23 -5.71 -4.35 2.35
N SER A 24 -5.87 -4.59 3.65
CA SER A 24 -4.77 -4.68 4.62
C SER A 24 -4.60 -6.04 5.29
N SER A 25 -5.28 -7.10 4.83
CA SER A 25 -5.22 -8.41 5.49
C SER A 25 -3.92 -9.16 5.19
N VAL A 26 -3.32 -9.76 6.22
CA VAL A 26 -2.20 -10.71 6.09
C VAL A 26 -2.76 -12.11 5.91
N GLY A 27 -2.30 -12.82 4.88
CA GLY A 27 -2.79 -14.15 4.57
C GLY A 27 -1.70 -15.05 4.00
N ARG A 28 -1.79 -16.35 4.28
CA ARG A 28 -0.96 -17.34 3.60
C ARG A 28 -1.25 -17.31 2.10
N TRP A 29 -0.22 -17.61 1.32
CA TRP A 29 -0.38 -17.79 -0.12
C TRP A 29 -1.49 -18.82 -0.41
N SER A 30 -2.29 -18.51 -1.43
CA SER A 30 -3.28 -19.41 -2.02
C SER A 30 -3.17 -19.33 -3.54
N GLN A 31 -3.86 -20.22 -4.26
CA GLN A 31 -3.97 -20.14 -5.72
C GLN A 31 -4.58 -18.82 -6.22
N TRP A 32 -5.29 -18.09 -5.36
CA TRP A 32 -5.86 -16.77 -5.65
C TRP A 32 -4.93 -15.62 -5.31
N GLY A 33 -3.71 -15.92 -4.82
CA GLY A 33 -2.73 -14.97 -4.34
C GLY A 33 -2.92 -14.59 -2.87
N SER A 34 -1.97 -13.77 -2.40
CA SER A 34 -2.07 -13.01 -1.15
C SER A 34 -1.78 -11.55 -1.50
N TRP A 35 -2.78 -10.68 -1.29
CA TRP A 35 -2.76 -9.29 -1.78
C TRP A 35 -2.63 -8.27 -0.65
N GLY A 36 -2.38 -8.75 0.57
CA GLY A 36 -2.11 -7.91 1.73
C GLY A 36 -0.89 -7.03 1.55
N LEU A 37 -0.79 -5.97 2.33
CA LEU A 37 0.42 -5.14 2.37
C LEU A 37 1.62 -5.86 3.01
N LEU A 38 1.35 -6.80 3.91
CA LEU A 38 2.36 -7.66 4.54
C LEU A 38 2.14 -9.12 4.10
N GLU A 39 3.24 -9.85 3.94
CA GLU A 39 3.22 -11.27 3.58
C GLU A 39 3.08 -12.16 4.82
N TYR A 40 3.67 -11.74 5.94
CA TYR A 40 3.66 -12.47 7.21
C TYR A 40 3.22 -11.56 8.35
N ALA A 41 2.64 -12.15 9.40
CA ALA A 41 2.11 -11.39 10.52
C ALA A 41 3.21 -10.76 11.39
N ASP A 42 4.40 -11.37 11.37
CA ASP A 42 5.62 -10.97 12.07
C ASP A 42 6.62 -10.25 11.15
N GLU A 43 6.21 -9.92 9.91
CA GLU A 43 7.07 -9.21 8.97
C GLU A 43 7.41 -7.81 9.50
N SER A 44 8.71 -7.47 9.49
CA SER A 44 9.12 -6.10 9.82
C SER A 44 8.54 -5.12 8.79
N PRO A 45 7.91 -4.01 9.24
CA PRO A 45 7.47 -2.93 8.36
C PRO A 45 8.54 -2.41 7.39
N THR A 46 9.82 -2.45 7.80
CA THR A 46 10.96 -1.99 6.99
C THR A 46 11.43 -3.01 5.96
N GLN A 47 10.89 -4.22 6.01
CA GLN A 47 11.18 -5.30 5.05
C GLN A 47 10.07 -5.48 4.02
N SER A 48 8.84 -5.03 4.31
CA SER A 48 7.75 -5.02 3.31
C SER A 48 7.82 -3.79 2.40
N PRO A 49 8.17 -3.96 1.11
CA PRO A 49 8.25 -2.84 0.19
C PRO A 49 6.87 -2.28 -0.20
N LYS A 50 5.81 -3.11 -0.14
CA LYS A 50 4.42 -2.68 -0.39
C LYS A 50 3.93 -1.80 0.75
N PHE A 51 4.14 -2.25 1.98
CA PHE A 51 3.78 -1.50 3.18
C PHE A 51 4.50 -0.15 3.26
N GLN A 52 5.79 -0.11 2.94
CA GLN A 52 6.53 1.16 2.92
C GLN A 52 6.01 2.16 1.88
N ALA A 53 5.69 1.69 0.66
CA ALA A 53 5.09 2.54 -0.36
C ALA A 53 3.75 3.12 0.12
N PHE A 54 2.90 2.26 0.70
CA PHE A 54 1.63 2.68 1.29
C PHE A 54 1.83 3.68 2.43
N GLN A 55 2.78 3.48 3.34
CA GLN A 55 3.06 4.43 4.42
C GLN A 55 3.57 5.78 3.92
N ARG A 56 4.43 5.81 2.88
CA ARG A 56 4.87 7.05 2.24
C ARG A 56 3.68 7.79 1.63
N TRP A 57 2.82 7.05 0.94
CA TRP A 57 1.62 7.58 0.32
C TRP A 57 0.62 8.14 1.36
N LEU A 58 0.35 7.41 2.45
CA LEU A 58 -0.46 7.90 3.56
C LEU A 58 0.12 9.17 4.17
N LYS A 59 1.44 9.26 4.38
CA LYS A 59 2.09 10.47 4.91
C LYS A 59 1.88 11.68 3.99
N LYS A 60 1.90 11.49 2.66
CA LYS A 60 1.60 12.55 1.69
C LYS A 60 0.16 13.05 1.84
N TRP A 61 -0.80 12.15 2.05
CA TRP A 61 -2.22 12.48 2.24
C TRP A 61 -2.53 13.09 3.61
N ASN A 62 -1.78 12.72 4.64
CA ASN A 62 -1.97 13.22 6.01
C ASN A 62 -1.25 14.56 6.28
N SER A 63 -0.53 15.10 5.29
CA SER A 63 -0.12 16.50 5.30
C SER A 63 -1.33 17.36 4.93
N PRO A 64 -1.67 18.41 5.71
CA PRO A 64 -2.73 19.33 5.32
C PRO A 64 -2.34 19.92 3.96
N VAL A 65 -3.22 19.74 2.98
CA VAL A 65 -3.14 20.46 1.70
C VAL A 65 -3.10 21.96 2.04
N PRO A 66 -2.24 22.79 1.39
CA PRO A 66 -2.20 24.23 1.65
C PRO A 66 -3.57 24.91 1.48
#